data_AF-A0A840RPP0-F1
#
_entry.id   AF-A0A840RPP0-F1
#
_cell.length_a   1.000
_cell.length_b   1.000
_cell.length_c   1.000
_cell.angle_alpha   90.00
_cell.angle_beta   90.00
_cell.angle_gamma   90.00
#
_symmetry.space_group_name_H-M   'P 1'
#
loop_
_entity.id
_entity.type
_entity.pdbx_description
1 polymer ?
#
loop_
_entity_poly.entity_id
_entity_poly.type
_entity_poly.pdbx_seq_one_letter_code
_entity_poly.pdbx_strand_id
1 'polypeptide(L)'
;MTNETDFHELAGRLEGTVRALMLLAAKLELAGRLDGQQYSKDLRQVATALRFDGEHLLPTQRTMNEMANAMDAARERRKSQ
;
A
#
# COMPACT_ATOMS: atom_id res chain seq x y z
N MET A 1 -22.92 20.60 0.12
CA MET A 1 -22.65 19.83 -1.10
C MET A 1 -21.19 19.84 -1.53
N THR A 2 -20.35 20.80 -1.13
CA THR A 2 -18.91 20.86 -1.48
C THR A 2 -18.04 19.78 -0.81
N ASN A 3 -18.37 19.37 0.42
CA ASN A 3 -17.50 18.50 1.21
C ASN A 3 -17.37 17.04 0.70
N GLU A 4 -18.40 16.54 0.00
CA GLU A 4 -18.44 15.16 -0.50
C GLU A 4 -17.60 14.99 -1.77
N THR A 5 -17.67 15.96 -2.69
CA THR A 5 -16.84 15.99 -3.90
C THR A 5 -15.35 16.09 -3.55
N ASP A 6 -14.99 16.99 -2.62
CA ASP A 6 -13.60 17.16 -2.18
C ASP A 6 -13.06 15.90 -1.49
N PHE A 7 -13.90 15.22 -0.70
CA PHE A 7 -13.55 13.93 -0.09
C PHE A 7 -13.34 12.83 -1.13
N HIS A 8 -14.24 12.69 -2.12
CA HIS A 8 -14.11 11.70 -3.18
C HIS A 8 -12.88 11.95 -4.06
N GLU A 9 -12.58 13.20 -4.37
CA GLU A 9 -11.38 13.56 -5.13
C GLU A 9 -10.10 13.18 -4.35
N LEU A 10 -10.05 13.51 -3.05
CA LEU A 10 -8.92 13.12 -2.20
C LEU A 10 -8.78 11.59 -2.10
N ALA A 11 -9.89 10.88 -1.90
CA ALA A 11 -9.91 9.42 -1.86
C ALA A 11 -9.41 8.81 -3.18
N GLY A 12 -9.87 9.34 -4.32
CA GLY A 12 -9.45 8.91 -5.65
C GLY A 12 -7.95 9.13 -5.88
N ARG A 13 -7.42 10.29 -5.47
CA ARG A 13 -5.98 10.59 -5.56
C ARG A 13 -5.14 9.66 -4.69
N LEU A 14 -5.60 9.36 -3.47
CA LEU A 14 -4.93 8.42 -2.58
C LEU A 14 -4.94 7.00 -3.19
N GLU A 15 -6.09 6.54 -3.67
CA GLU A 15 -6.23 5.23 -4.30
C GLU A 15 -5.34 5.10 -5.54
N GLY A 16 -5.36 6.10 -6.43
CA GLY A 16 -4.52 6.11 -7.63
C GLY A 16 -3.03 6.05 -7.29
N THR A 17 -2.60 6.81 -6.29
CA THR A 17 -1.19 6.82 -5.83
C THR A 17 -0.78 5.47 -5.24
N VAL A 18 -1.60 4.88 -4.36
CA VAL A 18 -1.33 3.58 -3.75
C VAL A 18 -1.24 2.49 -4.82
N ARG A 19 -2.18 2.47 -5.78
CA ARG A 19 -2.17 1.51 -6.90
C ARG A 19 -0.94 1.67 -7.78
N ALA A 20 -0.52 2.90 -8.09
CA ALA A 20 0.68 3.16 -8.88
C ALA A 20 1.95 2.66 -8.17
N LEU A 21 2.07 2.89 -6.86
CA LEU A 21 3.20 2.41 -6.05
C LEU A 21 3.25 0.87 -6.00
N MET A 22 2.11 0.20 -5.80
CA MET A 22 2.06 -1.27 -5.81
C MET A 22 2.39 -1.84 -7.19
N LEU A 23 1.91 -1.22 -8.26
CA LEU A 23 2.26 -1.61 -9.63
C LEU A 23 3.76 -1.48 -9.89
N LEU A 24 4.38 -0.38 -9.43
CA LEU A 24 5.82 -0.18 -9.53
C LEU A 24 6.59 -1.26 -8.75
N ALA A 25 6.22 -1.52 -7.50
CA ALA A 25 6.86 -2.55 -6.68
C ALA A 25 6.76 -3.93 -7.34
N ALA A 26 5.58 -4.31 -7.87
CA ALA A 26 5.39 -5.56 -8.57
C ALA A 26 6.24 -5.67 -9.85
N LYS A 27 6.36 -4.58 -10.63
CA LYS A 27 7.23 -4.55 -11.82
C LYS A 27 8.71 -4.72 -11.46
N LEU A 28 9.15 -4.08 -10.38
CA LEU A 28 10.52 -4.21 -9.89
C LEU A 28 10.82 -5.62 -9.35
N GLU A 29 9.86 -6.23 -8.66
CA GLU A 29 9.95 -7.62 -8.19
C GLU A 29 10.10 -8.58 -9.37
N LEU A 30 9.24 -8.48 -10.39
CA LEU A 30 9.30 -9.32 -11.59
C LEU A 30 10.59 -9.12 -12.40
N ALA A 31 11.18 -7.93 -12.35
CA ALA A 31 12.47 -7.63 -12.96
C ALA A 31 13.68 -8.10 -12.12
N GLY A 32 13.46 -8.71 -10.96
CA GLY A 32 14.52 -9.15 -10.04
C GLY A 32 15.26 -7.98 -9.36
N ARG A 33 14.65 -6.80 -9.30
CA ARG A 33 15.24 -5.57 -8.74
C ARG A 33 14.76 -5.23 -7.35
N LEU A 34 13.72 -5.91 -6.87
CA LEU A 34 13.13 -5.71 -5.55
C LEU A 34 12.78 -7.08 -4.96
N ASP A 35 13.16 -7.29 -3.70
CA ASP A 35 12.67 -8.43 -2.93
C ASP A 35 11.25 -8.09 -2.44
N GLY A 36 10.25 -8.68 -3.09
CA GLY A 36 8.87 -8.41 -2.76
C GLY A 36 8.49 -8.87 -1.36
N GLN A 37 9.06 -9.99 -0.89
CA GLN A 37 8.73 -10.53 0.43
C GLN A 37 9.27 -9.61 1.53
N GLN A 38 10.52 -9.15 1.36
CA GLN A 38 11.11 -8.18 2.27
C GLN A 38 10.36 -6.84 2.22
N TYR A 39 9.98 -6.36 1.03
CA TYR A 39 9.20 -5.12 0.89
C TYR A 39 7.84 -5.19 1.61
N SER A 40 7.09 -6.29 1.47
CA SER A 40 5.83 -6.48 2.22
C SER A 40 6.06 -6.51 3.73
N LYS A 41 7.19 -7.07 4.19
CA LYS A 41 7.56 -7.09 5.62
C LYS A 41 7.90 -5.69 6.12
N ASP A 42 8.65 -4.92 5.36
CA ASP A 42 9.04 -3.55 5.69
C ASP A 42 7.82 -2.64 5.81
N LEU A 43 6.84 -2.77 4.91
CA LEU A 43 5.56 -2.04 5.00
C LEU A 43 4.86 -2.28 6.35
N ARG A 44 4.81 -3.53 6.82
CA ARG A 44 4.20 -3.87 8.12
C ARG A 44 5.01 -3.31 9.28
N GLN A 45 6.33 -3.41 9.21
CA GLN A 45 7.23 -2.87 10.24
C GLN A 45 7.10 -1.36 10.38
N VAL A 46 7.10 -0.63 9.25
CA VAL A 46 6.91 0.81 9.25
C VAL A 46 5.53 1.15 9.81
N ALA A 47 4.46 0.45 9.38
CA ALA A 47 3.13 0.66 9.94
C ALA A 47 3.11 0.56 11.47
N THR A 48 3.71 -0.49 12.03
CA THR A 48 3.82 -0.65 13.50
C THR A 48 4.66 0.43 14.16
N ALA A 49 5.71 0.91 13.49
CA ALA A 49 6.65 1.90 14.02
C ALA A 49 6.16 3.35 13.90
N LEU A 50 5.10 3.64 13.12
CA LEU A 50 4.56 4.99 13.01
C LEU A 50 4.16 5.53 14.37
N ARG A 51 4.74 6.68 14.73
CA ARG A 51 4.41 7.45 15.94
C ARG A 51 4.28 8.91 15.54
N PHE A 52 3.07 9.31 15.16
CA PHE A 52 2.71 10.72 15.06
C PHE A 52 1.38 10.93 15.75
N ASP A 53 1.27 12.05 16.45
CA ASP A 53 0.06 12.42 17.20
C ASP A 53 -1.00 12.90 16.20
N GLY A 54 -2.08 12.13 16.03
CA GLY A 54 -3.19 12.57 15.21
C GLY A 54 -4.21 11.48 14.85
N GLU A 55 -5.38 11.93 14.43
CA GLU A 55 -6.52 11.08 14.03
C GLU A 55 -6.22 10.19 12.81
N HIS A 56 -5.16 10.50 12.05
CA HIS A 56 -4.78 9.78 10.84
C HIS A 56 -3.88 8.56 11.08
N LEU A 57 -3.36 8.37 12.30
CA LEU A 57 -2.43 7.26 12.58
C LEU A 57 -3.03 5.89 12.23
N LEU A 58 -4.21 5.58 12.77
CA LEU A 58 -4.87 4.30 12.54
C LEU A 58 -5.20 4.05 11.05
N PRO A 59 -5.80 5.01 10.31
CA PRO A 59 -5.97 4.89 8.86
C PRO A 59 -4.66 4.62 8.12
N THR A 60 -3.58 5.37 8.40
CA THR A 60 -2.29 5.17 7.73
C THR A 60 -1.72 3.77 8.00
N GLN A 61 -1.73 3.33 9.26
CA GLN A 61 -1.28 1.99 9.63
C GLN A 61 -2.08 0.90 8.92
N ARG A 62 -3.39 1.07 8.82
CA ARG A 62 -4.27 0.14 8.11
C ARG A 62 -3.93 0.07 6.63
N THR A 63 -3.85 1.21 5.96
CA THR A 63 -3.53 1.27 4.52
C THR A 63 -2.19 0.59 4.21
N MET A 64 -1.15 0.82 5.04
CA MET A 64 0.14 0.16 4.85
C MET A 64 0.07 -1.38 5.00
N ASN A 65 -0.71 -1.88 5.97
CA ASN A 65 -0.93 -3.31 6.11
C ASN A 65 -1.74 -3.90 4.95
N GLU A 66 -2.74 -3.18 4.46
CA GLU A 66 -3.53 -3.58 3.28
C GLU A 66 -2.65 -3.66 2.03
N MET A 67 -1.75 -2.70 1.83
CA MET A 67 -0.76 -2.75 0.74
C MET A 67 0.14 -3.98 0.83
N ALA A 68 0.67 -4.29 2.02
CA ALA A 68 1.49 -5.48 2.24
C ALA A 68 0.73 -6.78 1.92
N ASN A 69 -0.53 -6.88 2.37
CA ASN A 69 -1.38 -8.03 2.10
C ASN A 69 -1.72 -8.17 0.61
N ALA A 70 -1.98 -7.05 -0.08
CA ALA A 70 -2.25 -7.05 -1.52
C ALA A 70 -1.03 -7.52 -2.34
N MET A 71 0.18 -7.08 -1.95
CA MET A 71 1.42 -7.53 -2.57
C MET A 71 1.65 -9.03 -2.39
N ASP A 72 1.44 -9.55 -1.17
CA ASP A 72 1.57 -10.97 -0.88
C ASP A 72 0.53 -11.80 -1.66
N ALA A 73 -0.74 -11.37 -1.68
CA ALA A 73 -1.78 -12.04 -2.45
C ALA A 73 -1.48 -12.05 -3.96
N ALA A 74 -0.95 -10.94 -4.50
CA ALA A 74 -0.57 -10.86 -5.91
C ALA A 74 0.60 -11.80 -6.23
N ARG A 75 1.57 -11.94 -5.32
CA ARG A 75 2.69 -12.89 -5.46
C ARG A 75 2.21 -14.33 -5.43
N GLU A 76 1.37 -14.69 -4.46
CA GLU A 76 0.85 -16.07 -4.36
C GLU A 76 0.03 -16.45 -5.59
N ARG A 77 -0.79 -15.54 -6.13
CA ARG A 77 -1.50 -15.76 -7.40
C ARG A 77 -0.57 -16.02 -8.59
N ARG A 78 0.61 -15.37 -8.64
CA ARG A 78 1.60 -15.61 -9.70
C ARG A 78 2.30 -16.96 -9.56
N LYS A 79 2.50 -17.45 -8.34
CA LYS A 79 3.09 -18.78 -8.09
C LYS A 79 2.14 -19.93 -8.43
N SER A 80 0.83 -19.68 -8.36
CA SER A 80 -0.20 -20.68 -8.67
C SER A 80 -0.58 -20.77 -10.16
N GLN A 81 0.06 -19.96 -11.02
CA GLN A 81 -0.08 -19.98 -12.48
C GLN A 81 1.08 -20.76 -13.11
#